data_AF-A0A9D2E514-F1
#
_entry.id   AF-A0A9D2E514-F1
#
_cell.length_a   1.000
_cell.length_b   1.000
_cell.length_c   1.000
_cell.angle_alpha   90.00
_cell.angle_beta   90.00
_cell.angle_gamma   90.00
#
_symmetry.space_group_name_H-M   'P 1'
#
loop_
_entity.id
_entity.type
_entity.pdbx_description
1 polymer ?
#
loop_
_entity_poly.entity_id
_entity_poly.type
_entity_poly.pdbx_seq_one_letter_code
_entity_poly.pdbx_strand_id
1 'polypeptide(L)' 'KPKYKEVILLHYYQQLKVNEIAAVLGAPQSTVSIRLRRAREALKKRLEGGPNEDL' A
#
# COMPACT_ATOMS: atom_id res chain seq x y z
N LYS A 1 9.91 -9.29 1.74
CA LYS A 1 8.50 -9.58 2.12
C LYS A 1 7.58 -8.48 1.58
N PRO A 2 6.69 -8.75 0.61
CA PRO A 2 5.98 -7.72 -0.15
C PRO A 2 4.72 -7.20 0.60
N LYS A 3 4.89 -6.61 1.79
CA LYS A 3 3.77 -6.15 2.64
C LYS A 3 2.96 -4.98 2.06
N TYR A 4 3.49 -4.29 1.04
CA TYR A 4 2.83 -3.14 0.39
C TYR A 4 1.99 -3.55 -0.83
N LYS A 5 2.42 -4.58 -1.57
CA LYS A 5 1.68 -5.09 -2.73
C LYS A 5 0.33 -5.66 -2.31
N GLU A 6 0.33 -6.41 -1.21
CA GLU A 6 -0.85 -7.09 -0.69
C GLU A 6 -1.94 -6.10 -0.26
N VAL A 7 -1.61 -5.06 0.50
CA VAL A 7 -2.60 -4.05 0.91
C VAL A 7 -3.14 -3.23 -0.27
N ILE A 8 -2.33 -3.00 -1.31
CA ILE A 8 -2.77 -2.32 -2.53
C ILE A 8 -3.74 -3.21 -3.32
N LEU A 9 -3.42 -4.50 -3.45
CA LEU A 9 -4.28 -5.46 -4.16
C LEU A 9 -5.66 -5.55 -3.48
N LEU A 10 -5.67 -5.76 -2.16
CA LEU A 10 -6.90 -5.87 -1.39
C LEU A 10 -7.72 -4.57 -1.44
N HIS A 11 -7.07 -3.41 -1.40
CA HIS A 11 -7.78 -2.14 -1.39
C HIS A 11 -8.32 -1.74 -2.77
N TYR A 12 -7.49 -1.78 -3.82
CA TYR A 12 -7.86 -1.25 -5.14
C TYR A 12 -8.48 -2.30 -6.07
N TYR A 13 -8.13 -3.57 -5.93
CA TYR A 13 -8.68 -4.63 -6.79
C TYR A 13 -9.84 -5.36 -6.13
N GLN A 14 -9.76 -5.61 -4.82
CA GLN A 14 -10.84 -6.27 -4.06
C GLN A 14 -11.78 -5.28 -3.36
N GLN A 15 -11.54 -3.96 -3.49
CA GLN A 15 -12.38 -2.89 -2.95
C GLN A 15 -12.61 -2.97 -1.43
N LEU A 16 -11.70 -3.63 -0.70
CA LEU A 16 -11.83 -3.79 0.74
C LEU A 16 -11.46 -2.50 1.49
N LYS A 17 -12.19 -2.23 2.57
CA LYS A 17 -11.90 -1.17 3.53
C LYS A 17 -10.78 -1.58 4.47
N VAL A 18 -10.15 -0.60 5.12
CA VAL A 18 -8.98 -0.81 6.01
C VAL A 18 -9.27 -1.81 7.14
N ASN A 19 -10.48 -1.81 7.70
CA ASN A 19 -10.91 -2.74 8.73
C ASN A 19 -11.07 -4.18 8.21
N GLU A 20 -11.56 -4.35 6.98
CA GLU A 20 -11.69 -5.67 6.34
C GLU A 20 -10.31 -6.24 5.99
N ILE A 21 -9.41 -5.39 5.48
CA ILE A 21 -8.02 -5.76 5.21
C ILE A 21 -7.30 -6.14 6.52
N ALA A 22 -7.56 -5.43 7.62
CA ALA A 22 -7.01 -5.76 8.93
C ALA A 22 -7.44 -7.15 9.42
N ALA A 23 -8.71 -7.51 9.22
CA ALA A 23 -9.22 -8.84 9.53
C ALA A 23 -8.57 -9.91 8.64
N VAL A 24 -8.48 -9.69 7.33
CA VAL A 24 -7.84 -10.62 6.37
C VAL A 24 -6.37 -10.86 6.69
N LEU A 25 -5.63 -9.80 7.06
CA LEU A 25 -4.19 -9.88 7.28
C LEU A 25 -3.80 -10.20 8.74
N GLY A 26 -4.77 -10.35 9.64
CA GLY A 26 -4.52 -10.56 11.07
C GLY A 26 -3.65 -9.45 11.68
N ALA A 27 -3.83 -8.21 11.25
CA ALA A 27 -2.98 -7.07 11.62
C ALA A 27 -3.81 -5.89 12.13
N PRO A 28 -3.28 -5.06 13.05
CA PRO A 28 -3.99 -3.87 13.50
C PRO A 28 -4.36 -2.92 12.35
N GLN A 29 -5.54 -2.31 12.40
CA GLN A 29 -5.99 -1.32 11.40
C GLN A 29 -4.98 -0.18 11.22
N SER A 30 -4.37 0.28 12.32
CA SER A 30 -3.29 1.29 12.29
C SER A 30 -2.10 0.84 11.44
N THR A 31 -1.71 -0.43 11.54
CA THR A 31 -0.64 -1.03 10.73
C THR A 31 -1.04 -1.10 9.26
N VAL A 32 -2.27 -1.52 8.95
CA VAL A 32 -2.77 -1.56 7.56
C VAL A 32 -2.81 -0.15 6.96
N SER A 33 -3.28 0.84 7.72
CA SER A 33 -3.34 2.23 7.28
C SER A 33 -1.95 2.80 6.95
N ILE A 34 -0.96 2.55 7.82
CA ILE A 34 0.44 2.93 7.57
C ILE A 34 1.01 2.22 6.33
N ARG A 35 0.74 0.92 6.18
CA ARG A 35 1.18 0.15 5.00
C ARG A 35 0.57 0.70 3.72
N LEU A 36 -0.72 1.02 3.71
CA LEU A 36 -1.40 1.63 2.56
C LEU A 36 -0.80 2.99 2.20
N ARG A 37 -0.55 3.85 3.20
CA ARG A 37 0.08 5.15 2.97
C ARG A 37 1.46 5.01 2.33
N ARG A 38 2.34 4.20 2.94
CA ARG A 38 3.70 3.94 2.43
C ARG A 38 3.69 3.26 1.06
N ALA A 39 2.74 2.37 0.81
CA ALA A 39 2.56 1.73 -0.48
C ALA A 39 2.20 2.75 -1.58
N ARG A 40 1.30 3.70 -1.28
CA ARG A 40 0.96 4.80 -2.18
C ARG A 40 2.13 5.76 -2.40
N GLU A 41 2.85 6.13 -1.34
CA GLU A 41 4.05 6.98 -1.45
C GLU A 41 5.13 6.32 -2.33
N ALA A 42 5.37 5.02 -2.15
CA ALA A 42 6.31 4.27 -2.96
C ALA A 42 5.85 4.17 -4.43
N LEU A 43 4.55 3.98 -4.66
CA LEU A 43 3.99 3.93 -6.01
C LEU A 43 4.09 5.30 -6.70
N LYS A 44 3.76 6.38 -5.97
CA LYS A 44 3.89 7.76 -6.44
C LYS A 44 5.32 8.07 -6.90
N LYS A 45 6.33 7.75 -6.07
CA LYS A 45 7.75 7.90 -6.43
C LYS A 45 8.14 7.15 -7.71
N ARG A 46 7.54 5.99 -7.95
CA ARG A 46 7.83 5.18 -9.15
C ARG A 46 7.13 5.69 -10.40
N LEU A 47 5.96 6.31 -10.26
CA LEU A 47 5.16 6.81 -11.39
C LEU A 47 5.53 8.24 -11.80
N GLU A 48 5.87 9.09 -10.82
CA GLU A 48 6.22 10.50 -11.07
C GLU A 48 7.71 10.69 -11.35
N GLY A 49 8.51 9.62 -11.29
CA GLY A 49 9.97 9.69 -11.24
C GLY A 49 10.40 10.29 -9.90
N GLY A 50 11.24 9.58 -9.15
CA GLY A 50 12.09 10.29 -8.18
C GLY A 50 12.88 11.39 -8.90
N PRO A 51 13.39 12.42 -8.19
CA PRO A 51 14.16 13.50 -8.83
C PRO A 51 15.13 12.89 -9.83
N ASN A 52 15.00 13.29 -11.11
CA ASN A 52 15.67 12.71 -12.26
C ASN A 52 17.14 12.39 -11.93
N GLU A 53 17.49 11.12 -11.78
CA GLU A 53 18.87 10.67 -11.60
C GLU A 53 19.39 9.87 -12.79
N ASP A 54 18.57 9.64 -13.83
CA ASP A 54 18.99 8.87 -15.02
C ASP A 54 18.41 9.45 -16.33
N LEU A 55 18.80 10.69 -16.68
CA LEU A 55 18.83 11.19 -18.06
C LEU A 55 20.21 11.76 -18.38
#